data_AF-A0A940S1K9-F1
#
_entry.id   AF-A0A940S1K9-F1
#
_cell.length_a   1.000
_cell.length_b   1.000
_cell.length_c   1.000
_cell.angle_alpha   90.00
_cell.angle_beta   90.00
_cell.angle_gamma   90.00
#
_symmetry.space_group_name_H-M   'P 1'
#
loop_
_entity.id
_entity.type
_entity.pdbx_description
1 polymer ?
#
loop_
_entity_poly.entity_id
_entity_poly.type
_entity_poly.pdbx_seq_one_letter_code
_entity_poly.pdbx_strand_id
1 'polypeptide(L)'
;MAAAGRTSGEAPHIPVLLEPLLREVAPVSGVWIDGTFGNGGYARGLVEAGAERVIGIDRDPLAHEMAAEWLGDWPAITLVRENFSNMDKVAQGVDGVVLDLGVSSMQLDLAERGFSFMKDGPLDMRMGQEGPTAADLVNTLSEEALADVLYVYGEERQSRRLAKAIVMDRPFTRTLPLAQMIERVLGRTKPGVAHAATRTFQALRIAVNGEYEALWLGLMAAERALKPGGKLAVVTFHSVEDRMVKRFFQLHGEKKKHVNRYATEVEAAEAPFEVLTRKAVGPDPEELARNPRARSAKLRVARRTEIPAMEVSADEIAMPSLKGR
;
A
#
# COMPACT_ATOMS: atom_id res chain seq x y z
N MET A 1 -5.54 -30.83 -26.70
CA MET A 1 -4.22 -30.30 -27.06
C MET A 1 -4.38 -28.94 -27.71
N ALA A 2 -4.01 -27.89 -26.98
CA ALA A 2 -3.52 -26.61 -27.51
C ALA A 2 -3.09 -25.81 -26.26
N ALA A 3 -1.81 -25.97 -25.89
CA ALA A 3 -1.19 -25.15 -24.87
C ALA A 3 -1.03 -23.74 -25.45
N ALA A 4 -1.73 -22.77 -24.87
CA ALA A 4 -1.44 -21.37 -25.10
C ALA A 4 -0.14 -21.06 -24.33
N GLY A 5 0.94 -20.90 -25.07
CA GLY A 5 2.29 -20.71 -24.55
C GLY A 5 2.40 -19.44 -23.69
N ARG A 6 2.98 -19.61 -22.51
CA ARG A 6 3.60 -18.53 -21.75
C ARG A 6 4.66 -17.88 -22.66
N THR A 7 4.51 -16.61 -22.97
CA THR A 7 5.58 -15.82 -23.55
C THR A 7 6.71 -15.71 -22.53
N SER A 8 7.82 -16.37 -22.81
CA SER A 8 9.09 -16.29 -22.09
C SER A 8 9.70 -14.88 -22.20
N GLY A 9 10.04 -14.23 -21.08
CA GLY A 9 10.93 -13.07 -21.13
C GLY A 9 11.01 -12.15 -19.91
N GLU A 10 10.01 -12.09 -19.02
CA GLU A 10 10.10 -11.22 -17.84
C GLU A 10 10.64 -12.00 -16.63
N ALA A 11 11.75 -11.52 -16.07
CA ALA A 11 12.27 -12.02 -14.81
C ALA A 11 11.16 -12.00 -13.74
N PRO A 12 11.12 -13.00 -12.82
CA PRO A 12 10.11 -13.02 -11.77
C PRO A 12 10.09 -11.67 -11.04
N HIS A 13 8.88 -11.12 -10.84
CA HIS A 13 8.71 -9.83 -10.21
C HIS A 13 9.38 -9.80 -8.82
N ILE A 14 10.34 -8.91 -8.63
CA ILE A 14 11.09 -8.75 -7.39
C ILE A 14 10.27 -7.87 -6.43
N PRO A 15 9.95 -8.33 -5.20
CA PRO A 15 9.21 -7.52 -4.24
C PRO A 15 10.05 -6.32 -3.79
N VAL A 16 9.42 -5.15 -3.72
CA VAL A 16 10.10 -3.87 -3.51
C VAL A 16 10.71 -3.81 -2.11
N LEU A 17 12.00 -3.49 -2.00
CA LEU A 17 12.67 -3.40 -0.68
C LEU A 17 12.60 -4.69 0.16
N LEU A 18 12.45 -5.88 -0.45
CA LEU A 18 12.41 -7.14 0.30
C LEU A 18 13.67 -7.36 1.13
N GLU A 19 14.85 -7.23 0.51
CA GLU A 19 16.14 -7.41 1.18
C GLU A 19 16.34 -6.39 2.34
N PRO A 20 16.12 -5.07 2.15
CA PRO A 20 16.08 -4.11 3.25
C PRO A 20 15.09 -4.49 4.35
N LEU A 21 13.88 -4.92 4.00
CA LEU A 21 12.87 -5.30 4.97
C LEU A 21 13.36 -6.45 5.85
N LEU A 22 13.80 -7.55 5.23
CA LEU A 22 14.30 -8.73 5.95
C LEU A 22 15.47 -8.38 6.88
N ARG A 23 16.35 -7.46 6.47
CA ARG A 23 17.46 -6.97 7.29
C ARG A 23 16.98 -6.21 8.52
N GLU A 24 16.06 -5.26 8.34
CA GLU A 24 15.53 -4.44 9.45
C GLU A 24 14.67 -5.26 10.41
N VAL A 25 14.04 -6.34 9.93
CA VAL A 25 13.23 -7.23 10.77
C VAL A 25 13.96 -8.48 11.26
N ALA A 26 15.26 -8.63 10.99
CA ALA A 26 16.03 -9.77 11.46
C ALA A 26 16.16 -9.82 13.00
N PRO A 27 16.30 -11.02 13.60
CA PRO A 27 16.04 -12.32 12.99
C PRO A 27 14.54 -12.50 12.69
N VAL A 28 14.22 -13.18 11.58
CA VAL A 28 12.85 -13.59 11.23
C VAL A 28 12.58 -14.95 11.87
N SER A 29 11.46 -15.08 12.57
CA SER A 29 11.02 -16.32 13.22
C SER A 29 9.53 -16.26 13.53
N GLY A 30 8.93 -17.39 13.88
CA GLY A 30 7.54 -17.47 14.35
C GLY A 30 6.51 -17.16 13.26
N VAL A 31 5.40 -16.53 13.65
CA VAL A 31 4.23 -16.32 12.78
C VAL A 31 4.20 -14.90 12.24
N TRP A 32 4.05 -14.75 10.94
CA TRP A 32 3.96 -13.45 10.26
C TRP A 32 2.63 -13.26 9.56
N ILE A 33 2.19 -12.01 9.44
CA ILE A 33 1.12 -11.60 8.54
C ILE A 33 1.75 -10.82 7.38
N ASP A 34 1.45 -11.25 6.15
CA ASP A 34 1.63 -10.45 4.95
C ASP A 34 0.27 -9.82 4.59
N GLY A 35 0.06 -8.57 5.01
CA GLY A 35 -1.25 -7.91 4.89
C GLY A 35 -1.61 -7.47 3.47
N THR A 36 -0.68 -7.59 2.52
CA THR A 36 -0.83 -7.13 1.14
C THR A 36 -0.25 -8.18 0.22
N PHE A 37 -0.73 -9.41 0.38
CA PHE A 37 -0.07 -10.61 -0.13
C PHE A 37 0.26 -10.53 -1.63
N GLY A 38 -0.66 -10.01 -2.46
CA GLY A 38 -0.43 -9.81 -3.88
C GLY A 38 0.01 -11.10 -4.58
N ASN A 39 1.26 -11.15 -5.04
CA ASN A 39 1.85 -12.33 -5.68
C ASN A 39 2.73 -13.19 -4.73
N GLY A 40 2.57 -13.01 -3.41
CA GLY A 40 3.25 -13.77 -2.35
C GLY A 40 4.75 -13.54 -2.27
N GLY A 41 5.22 -12.36 -2.68
CA GLY A 41 6.63 -12.01 -2.69
C GLY A 41 7.24 -11.93 -1.30
N TYR A 42 6.64 -11.13 -0.41
CA TYR A 42 7.08 -11.03 0.98
C TYR A 42 6.82 -12.31 1.74
N ALA A 43 5.66 -12.95 1.55
CA ALA A 43 5.36 -14.21 2.21
C ALA A 43 6.43 -15.29 1.96
N ARG A 44 6.85 -15.49 0.71
CA ARG A 44 7.94 -16.43 0.38
C ARG A 44 9.28 -16.00 0.99
N GLY A 45 9.64 -14.72 0.84
CA GLY A 45 10.89 -14.19 1.41
C GLY A 45 10.96 -14.29 2.93
N LEU A 46 9.83 -14.13 3.64
CA LEU A 46 9.74 -14.30 5.09
C LEU A 46 9.92 -15.76 5.51
N VAL A 47 9.28 -16.71 4.81
CA VAL A 47 9.48 -18.15 5.05
C VAL A 47 10.93 -18.54 4.82
N GLU A 48 11.54 -18.11 3.71
CA GLU A 48 12.96 -18.36 3.41
C GLU A 48 13.90 -17.76 4.46
N ALA A 49 13.54 -16.61 5.03
CA ALA A 49 14.32 -15.95 6.08
C ALA A 49 14.16 -16.58 7.48
N GLY A 50 13.21 -17.51 7.66
CA GLY A 50 13.04 -18.28 8.90
C GLY A 50 11.67 -18.16 9.58
N ALA A 51 10.67 -17.53 8.95
CA ALA A 51 9.31 -17.55 9.49
C ALA A 51 8.75 -18.99 9.49
N GLU A 52 8.19 -19.43 10.60
CA GLU A 52 7.57 -20.75 10.74
C GLU A 52 6.24 -20.82 9.97
N ARG A 53 5.52 -19.70 9.92
CA ARG A 53 4.26 -19.56 9.21
C ARG A 53 4.05 -18.13 8.73
N VAL A 54 3.48 -17.98 7.54
CA VAL A 54 3.00 -16.69 7.03
C VAL A 54 1.52 -16.77 6.69
N ILE A 55 0.75 -15.81 7.18
CA ILE A 55 -0.66 -15.62 6.84
C ILE A 55 -0.74 -14.48 5.82
N GLY A 56 -0.97 -14.82 4.55
CA GLY A 56 -1.17 -13.86 3.48
C GLY A 56 -2.62 -13.38 3.44
N ILE A 57 -2.83 -12.08 3.58
CA ILE A 57 -4.14 -11.43 3.48
C ILE A 57 -4.17 -10.63 2.17
N ASP A 58 -5.23 -10.85 1.38
CA ASP A 58 -5.53 -9.98 0.23
C ASP A 58 -7.04 -9.95 -0.02
N ARG A 59 -7.56 -8.76 -0.32
CA ARG A 59 -8.97 -8.54 -0.68
C ARG A 59 -9.25 -8.92 -2.13
N ASP A 60 -8.23 -8.93 -2.97
CA ASP A 60 -8.31 -9.20 -4.40
C ASP A 60 -8.41 -10.71 -4.64
N PRO A 61 -9.53 -11.23 -5.19
CA PRO A 61 -9.69 -12.66 -5.46
C PRO A 61 -8.61 -13.20 -6.40
N LEU A 62 -8.11 -12.35 -7.30
CA LEU A 62 -7.08 -12.74 -8.26
C LEU A 62 -5.78 -13.13 -7.54
N ALA A 63 -5.45 -12.50 -6.42
CA ALA A 63 -4.28 -12.87 -5.60
C ALA A 63 -4.34 -14.36 -5.19
N HIS A 64 -5.54 -14.81 -4.80
CA HIS A 64 -5.79 -16.19 -4.37
C HIS A 64 -5.79 -17.16 -5.54
N GLU A 65 -6.42 -16.77 -6.67
CA GLU A 65 -6.45 -17.56 -7.89
C GLU A 65 -5.03 -17.78 -8.45
N MET A 66 -4.22 -16.73 -8.52
CA MET A 66 -2.83 -16.81 -8.97
C MET A 66 -1.95 -17.62 -8.01
N ALA A 67 -2.22 -17.53 -6.71
CA ALA A 67 -1.46 -18.29 -5.73
C ALA A 67 -1.81 -19.78 -5.71
N ALA A 68 -3.04 -20.17 -6.07
CA ALA A 68 -3.44 -21.57 -6.10
C ALA A 68 -2.53 -22.46 -6.97
N GLU A 69 -1.86 -21.89 -7.99
CA GLU A 69 -0.92 -22.64 -8.84
C GLU A 69 0.37 -23.06 -8.13
N TRP A 70 0.81 -22.33 -7.10
CA TRP A 70 2.12 -22.53 -6.46
C TRP A 70 2.07 -22.65 -4.93
N LEU A 71 0.95 -22.30 -4.29
CA LEU A 71 0.81 -22.32 -2.82
C LEU A 71 1.06 -23.70 -2.22
N GLY A 72 0.76 -24.78 -2.96
CA GLY A 72 1.00 -26.16 -2.53
C GLY A 72 2.48 -26.48 -2.27
N ASP A 73 3.39 -25.76 -2.93
CA ASP A 73 4.84 -25.90 -2.71
C ASP A 73 5.31 -25.16 -1.44
N TRP A 74 4.43 -24.36 -0.82
CA TRP A 74 4.72 -23.50 0.32
C TRP A 74 3.76 -23.77 1.50
N PRO A 75 3.86 -24.92 2.18
CA PRO A 75 2.93 -25.33 3.24
C PRO A 75 2.94 -24.40 4.46
N ALA A 76 3.98 -23.58 4.62
CA ALA A 76 4.07 -22.56 5.67
C ALA A 76 3.23 -21.31 5.36
N ILE A 77 2.68 -21.17 4.15
CA ILE A 77 1.87 -20.02 3.74
C ILE A 77 0.40 -20.40 3.72
N THR A 78 -0.44 -19.61 4.39
CA THR A 78 -1.90 -19.74 4.35
C THR A 78 -2.54 -18.43 3.89
N LEU A 79 -3.56 -18.51 3.03
CA LEU A 79 -4.22 -17.32 2.48
C LEU A 79 -5.59 -17.07 3.10
N VAL A 80 -5.90 -15.80 3.32
CA VAL A 80 -7.18 -15.33 3.85
C VAL A 80 -7.69 -14.17 2.98
N ARG A 81 -8.90 -14.32 2.43
CA ARG A 81 -9.53 -13.26 1.64
C ARG A 81 -10.21 -12.26 2.57
N GLU A 82 -9.52 -11.16 2.86
CA GLU A 82 -9.97 -10.11 3.79
C GLU A 82 -9.22 -8.80 3.49
N ASN A 83 -9.71 -7.67 3.99
CA ASN A 83 -8.95 -6.42 4.01
C ASN A 83 -7.98 -6.42 5.21
N PHE A 84 -6.74 -5.99 5.00
CA PHE A 84 -5.75 -5.90 6.07
C PHE A 84 -6.18 -4.98 7.22
N SER A 85 -7.13 -4.07 7.00
CA SER A 85 -7.77 -3.29 8.07
C SER A 85 -8.46 -4.13 9.14
N ASN A 86 -8.72 -5.41 8.86
CA ASN A 86 -9.30 -6.40 9.76
C ASN A 86 -8.30 -7.51 10.18
N MET A 87 -6.99 -7.33 9.96
CA MET A 87 -5.99 -8.40 10.17
C MET A 87 -5.96 -8.95 11.61
N ASP A 88 -6.30 -8.13 12.59
CA ASP A 88 -6.38 -8.48 14.01
C ASP A 88 -7.53 -9.43 14.35
N LYS A 89 -8.53 -9.54 13.46
CA LYS A 89 -9.58 -10.56 13.54
C LYS A 89 -9.15 -11.87 12.89
N VAL A 90 -8.18 -11.81 11.97
CA VAL A 90 -7.63 -12.98 11.27
C VAL A 90 -6.61 -13.70 12.16
N ALA A 91 -5.69 -12.95 12.76
CA ALA A 91 -4.68 -13.51 13.66
C ALA A 91 -4.22 -12.48 14.71
N GLN A 92 -3.87 -13.00 15.88
CA GLN A 92 -3.31 -12.23 17.00
C GLN A 92 -2.11 -12.96 17.58
N GLY A 93 -1.27 -12.22 18.31
CA GLY A 93 -0.06 -12.76 18.92
C GLY A 93 1.05 -13.08 17.92
N VAL A 94 1.07 -12.40 16.75
CA VAL A 94 2.03 -12.67 15.67
C VAL A 94 3.38 -11.99 15.93
N ASP A 95 4.44 -12.58 15.40
CA ASP A 95 5.84 -12.12 15.49
C ASP A 95 6.15 -10.98 14.53
N GLY A 96 5.37 -10.84 13.46
CA GLY A 96 5.54 -9.72 12.55
C GLY A 96 4.37 -9.49 11.61
N VAL A 97 4.31 -8.26 11.10
CA VAL A 97 3.35 -7.80 10.09
C VAL A 97 4.14 -7.05 9.03
N VAL A 98 3.91 -7.38 7.76
CA VAL A 98 4.33 -6.57 6.61
C VAL A 98 3.12 -6.00 5.89
N LEU A 99 3.21 -4.71 5.54
CA LEU A 99 2.26 -4.01 4.68
C LEU A 99 3.01 -3.34 3.53
N ASP A 100 2.77 -3.78 2.31
CA ASP A 100 3.28 -3.20 1.06
C ASP A 100 2.17 -2.39 0.37
N LEU A 101 2.13 -1.10 0.67
CA LEU A 101 0.99 -0.23 0.37
C LEU A 101 1.06 0.27 -1.07
N GLY A 102 0.32 -0.34 -1.98
CA GLY A 102 0.30 0.13 -3.35
C GLY A 102 -0.51 -0.77 -4.25
N VAL A 103 -0.18 -0.71 -5.53
CA VAL A 103 -0.72 -1.63 -6.53
C VAL A 103 0.28 -2.73 -6.79
N SER A 104 -0.19 -3.96 -6.78
CA SER A 104 0.61 -5.11 -7.17
C SER A 104 0.84 -5.11 -8.67
N SER A 105 1.88 -5.82 -9.10
CA SER A 105 2.21 -5.94 -10.53
C SER A 105 1.11 -6.64 -11.32
N MET A 106 0.47 -7.66 -10.74
CA MET A 106 -0.70 -8.30 -11.35
C MET A 106 -1.83 -7.29 -11.65
N GLN A 107 -2.02 -6.26 -10.82
CA GLN A 107 -3.03 -5.22 -11.06
C GLN A 107 -2.62 -4.25 -12.16
N LEU A 108 -1.33 -3.94 -12.30
CA LEU A 108 -0.80 -3.03 -13.32
C LEU A 108 -0.62 -3.69 -14.69
N ASP A 109 -0.26 -4.98 -14.71
CA ASP A 109 0.14 -5.68 -15.92
C ASP A 109 -1.09 -6.18 -16.72
N LEU A 110 -2.22 -6.42 -16.03
CA LEU A 110 -3.53 -6.80 -16.57
C LEU A 110 -4.36 -5.56 -16.94
N ALA A 111 -4.53 -5.32 -18.24
CA ALA A 111 -5.20 -4.13 -18.74
C ALA A 111 -6.69 -4.08 -18.33
N GLU A 112 -7.35 -5.23 -18.27
CA GLU A 112 -8.75 -5.39 -17.91
C GLU A 112 -9.10 -4.87 -16.51
N ARG A 113 -8.11 -4.76 -15.61
CA ARG A 113 -8.27 -4.23 -14.26
C ARG A 113 -8.32 -2.70 -14.21
N GLY A 114 -7.80 -2.03 -15.24
CA GLY A 114 -7.91 -0.58 -15.37
C GLY A 114 -7.01 0.27 -14.45
N PHE A 115 -6.03 -0.32 -13.75
CA PHE A 115 -5.12 0.44 -12.88
C PHE A 115 -4.06 1.24 -13.66
N SER A 116 -3.81 0.87 -14.91
CA SER A 116 -2.82 1.51 -15.79
C SER A 116 -3.50 2.10 -17.02
N PHE A 117 -3.02 3.27 -17.45
CA PHE A 117 -3.36 3.86 -18.75
C PHE A 117 -2.33 3.53 -19.84
N MET A 118 -1.24 2.82 -19.50
CA MET A 118 -0.23 2.40 -20.48
C MET A 118 -0.75 1.31 -21.41
N LYS A 119 -1.67 0.48 -20.90
CA LYS A 119 -2.44 -0.49 -21.68
C LYS A 119 -3.92 -0.10 -21.54
N ASP A 120 -4.62 -0.01 -22.66
CA ASP A 120 -6.03 0.40 -22.64
C ASP A 120 -6.92 -0.73 -22.09
N GLY A 121 -7.82 -0.37 -21.18
CA GLY A 121 -8.75 -1.30 -20.53
C GLY A 121 -9.97 -0.59 -19.94
N PRO A 122 -10.93 -1.34 -19.39
CA PRO A 122 -12.07 -0.77 -18.66
C PRO A 122 -11.58 0.12 -17.52
N LEU A 123 -12.27 1.24 -17.28
CA LEU A 123 -11.96 2.13 -16.17
C LEU A 123 -12.55 1.58 -14.85
N ASP A 124 -12.01 0.46 -14.36
CA ASP A 124 -12.51 -0.23 -13.16
C ASP A 124 -11.77 0.22 -11.88
N MET A 125 -10.48 -0.14 -11.75
CA MET A 125 -9.60 0.16 -10.60
C MET A 125 -10.01 -0.45 -9.26
N ARG A 126 -11.03 -1.31 -9.17
CA ARG A 126 -11.33 -2.00 -7.91
C ARG A 126 -10.28 -3.08 -7.64
N MET A 127 -9.75 -3.08 -6.41
CA MET A 127 -8.92 -4.17 -5.90
C MET A 127 -9.80 -5.37 -5.50
N GLY A 128 -10.99 -5.10 -4.95
CA GLY A 128 -12.01 -6.13 -4.69
C GLY A 128 -13.03 -6.25 -5.83
N GLN A 129 -14.19 -6.85 -5.53
CA GLN A 129 -15.31 -7.00 -6.47
C GLN A 129 -16.53 -6.12 -6.14
N GLU A 130 -16.45 -5.35 -5.05
CA GLU A 130 -17.56 -4.56 -4.52
C GLU A 130 -17.33 -3.05 -4.70
N GLY A 131 -18.40 -2.27 -4.58
CA GLY A 131 -18.36 -0.81 -4.65
C GLY A 131 -18.30 -0.25 -6.08
N PRO A 132 -18.30 1.09 -6.19
CA PRO A 132 -18.28 1.80 -7.47
C PRO A 132 -16.93 1.64 -8.17
N THR A 133 -16.96 1.55 -9.50
CA THR A 133 -15.77 1.61 -10.37
C THR A 133 -15.25 3.04 -10.50
N ALA A 134 -14.02 3.19 -10.99
CA ALA A 134 -13.51 4.50 -11.39
C ALA A 134 -14.37 5.14 -12.49
N ALA A 135 -14.94 4.35 -13.41
CA ALA A 135 -15.91 4.81 -14.41
C ALA A 135 -17.14 5.41 -13.74
N ASP A 136 -17.69 4.75 -12.70
CA ASP A 136 -18.82 5.28 -11.96
C ASP A 136 -18.47 6.63 -11.32
N LEU A 137 -17.32 6.74 -10.64
CA LEU A 137 -16.88 8.00 -10.04
C LEU A 137 -16.77 9.12 -11.07
N VAL A 138 -16.04 8.89 -12.17
CA VAL A 138 -15.79 9.94 -13.17
C VAL A 138 -17.03 10.32 -13.95
N ASN A 139 -18.06 9.46 -14.03
CA ASN A 139 -19.30 9.72 -14.77
C ASN A 139 -20.44 10.26 -13.88
N THR A 140 -20.45 9.98 -12.58
CA THR A 140 -21.60 10.28 -11.70
C THR A 140 -21.33 11.37 -10.66
N LEU A 141 -20.10 11.56 -10.19
CA LEU A 141 -19.80 12.60 -9.21
C LEU A 141 -20.08 14.00 -9.78
N SER A 142 -20.48 14.95 -8.92
CA SER A 142 -20.53 16.36 -9.30
C SER A 142 -19.13 16.87 -9.66
N GLU A 143 -19.05 17.98 -10.40
CA GLU A 143 -17.77 18.61 -10.73
C GLU A 143 -16.96 18.93 -9.45
N GLU A 144 -17.63 19.46 -8.43
CA GLU A 144 -17.00 19.80 -7.14
C GLU A 144 -16.46 18.56 -6.42
N ALA A 145 -17.29 17.51 -6.28
CA ALA A 145 -16.85 16.28 -5.62
C ALA A 145 -15.70 15.60 -6.36
N LEU A 146 -15.72 15.63 -7.69
CA LEU A 146 -14.63 15.11 -8.51
C LEU A 146 -13.36 15.95 -8.35
N ALA A 147 -13.48 17.28 -8.32
CA ALA A 147 -12.33 18.17 -8.06
C ALA A 147 -11.71 17.90 -6.69
N ASP A 148 -12.53 17.66 -5.67
CA ASP A 148 -12.06 17.32 -4.32
C ASP A 148 -11.33 15.98 -4.30
N VAL A 149 -11.86 14.94 -4.96
CA VAL A 149 -11.16 13.65 -5.12
C VAL A 149 -9.77 13.85 -5.73
N LEU A 150 -9.69 14.56 -6.87
CA LEU A 150 -8.42 14.79 -7.57
C LEU A 150 -7.43 15.62 -6.73
N TYR A 151 -7.94 16.59 -5.98
CA TYR A 151 -7.11 17.45 -5.13
C TYR A 151 -6.59 16.71 -3.89
N VAL A 152 -7.50 16.11 -3.12
CA VAL A 152 -7.22 15.53 -1.81
C VAL A 152 -6.42 14.24 -1.95
N TYR A 153 -6.78 13.37 -2.91
CA TYR A 153 -6.12 12.07 -3.06
C TYR A 153 -4.99 12.06 -4.08
N GLY A 154 -5.03 12.92 -5.11
CA GLY A 154 -4.00 13.00 -6.15
C GLY A 154 -2.97 14.11 -5.96
N GLU A 155 -3.14 14.99 -4.97
CA GLU A 155 -2.36 16.23 -4.80
C GLU A 155 -2.31 17.06 -6.12
N GLU A 156 -3.41 17.04 -6.91
CA GLU A 156 -3.52 17.67 -8.22
C GLU A 156 -3.96 19.13 -8.11
N ARG A 157 -3.04 20.07 -8.40
CA ARG A 157 -3.30 21.51 -8.28
C ARG A 157 -4.27 22.03 -9.33
N GLN A 158 -4.37 21.36 -10.47
CA GLN A 158 -5.30 21.68 -11.55
C GLN A 158 -6.62 20.88 -11.45
N SER A 159 -6.92 20.33 -10.27
CA SER A 159 -8.08 19.47 -10.02
C SER A 159 -9.40 20.02 -10.56
N ARG A 160 -9.72 21.31 -10.29
CA ARG A 160 -10.94 21.96 -10.80
C ARG A 160 -11.00 22.00 -12.32
N ARG A 161 -9.87 22.31 -12.97
CA ARG A 161 -9.80 22.36 -14.44
C ARG A 161 -10.00 20.97 -15.04
N LEU A 162 -9.43 19.94 -14.43
CA LEU A 162 -9.61 18.55 -14.83
C LEU A 162 -11.04 18.06 -14.59
N ALA A 163 -11.60 18.31 -13.40
CA ALA A 163 -12.95 17.89 -13.08
C ALA A 163 -13.98 18.48 -14.05
N LYS A 164 -13.86 19.78 -14.36
CA LYS A 164 -14.67 20.43 -15.39
C LYS A 164 -14.54 19.75 -16.75
N ALA A 165 -13.31 19.48 -17.18
CA ALA A 165 -13.08 18.81 -18.47
C ALA A 165 -13.63 17.39 -18.49
N ILE A 166 -13.48 16.62 -17.41
CA ILE A 166 -14.09 15.30 -17.26
C ILE A 166 -15.61 15.41 -17.41
N VAL A 167 -16.26 16.30 -16.66
CA VAL A 167 -17.72 16.46 -16.69
C VAL A 167 -18.23 16.81 -18.08
N MET A 168 -17.53 17.69 -18.80
CA MET A 168 -17.88 18.10 -20.17
C MET A 168 -17.72 16.97 -21.20
N ASP A 169 -16.72 16.11 -21.03
CA ASP A 169 -16.36 15.05 -22.01
C ASP A 169 -16.94 13.66 -21.65
N ARG A 170 -17.72 13.55 -20.56
CA ARG A 170 -18.41 12.29 -20.17
C ARG A 170 -19.25 11.73 -21.34
N PRO A 171 -19.37 10.40 -21.48
CA PRO A 171 -18.90 9.38 -20.55
C PRO A 171 -17.48 8.85 -20.83
N PHE A 172 -16.76 8.48 -19.76
CA PHE A 172 -15.50 7.73 -19.82
C PHE A 172 -15.69 6.31 -19.30
N THR A 173 -15.41 5.31 -20.15
CA THR A 173 -15.52 3.89 -19.80
C THR A 173 -14.18 3.15 -19.85
N ARG A 174 -13.14 3.80 -20.36
CA ARG A 174 -11.82 3.20 -20.60
C ARG A 174 -10.67 4.10 -20.15
N THR A 175 -9.54 3.50 -19.82
CA THR A 175 -8.37 4.18 -19.29
C THR A 175 -7.70 5.09 -20.30
N LEU A 176 -7.52 4.66 -21.55
CA LEU A 176 -6.79 5.45 -22.55
C LEU A 176 -7.53 6.74 -22.96
N PRO A 177 -8.85 6.74 -23.24
CA PRO A 177 -9.58 7.97 -23.53
C PRO A 177 -9.51 9.01 -22.41
N LEU A 178 -9.60 8.57 -21.14
CA LEU A 178 -9.46 9.45 -19.99
C LEU A 178 -8.04 10.04 -19.91
N ALA A 179 -7.01 9.21 -20.07
CA ALA A 179 -5.62 9.67 -20.06
C ALA A 179 -5.34 10.69 -21.18
N GLN A 180 -5.85 10.44 -22.39
CA GLN A 180 -5.71 11.36 -23.53
C GLN A 180 -6.41 12.70 -23.27
N MET A 181 -7.59 12.70 -22.64
CA MET A 181 -8.25 13.95 -22.24
C MET A 181 -7.41 14.72 -21.22
N ILE A 182 -6.88 14.04 -20.21
CA ILE A 182 -5.99 14.66 -19.21
C ILE A 182 -4.77 15.29 -19.88
N GLU A 183 -4.13 14.60 -20.83
CA GLU A 183 -3.01 15.16 -21.60
C GLU A 183 -3.40 16.40 -22.40
N ARG A 184 -4.60 16.44 -23.01
CA ARG A 184 -5.08 17.65 -23.71
C ARG A 184 -5.24 18.84 -22.75
N VAL A 185 -5.65 18.59 -21.50
CA VAL A 185 -5.90 19.63 -20.51
C VAL A 185 -4.62 20.13 -19.84
N LEU A 186 -3.73 19.23 -19.43
CA LEU A 186 -2.50 19.56 -18.69
C LEU A 186 -1.28 19.78 -19.60
N GLY A 187 -1.35 19.29 -20.83
CA GLY A 187 -0.21 19.19 -21.74
C GLY A 187 0.55 17.88 -21.56
N ARG A 188 1.25 17.47 -22.63
CA ARG A 188 2.14 16.29 -22.60
C ARG A 188 3.30 16.52 -21.64
N THR A 189 3.63 15.49 -20.88
CA THR A 189 4.75 15.54 -19.94
C THR A 189 6.09 15.43 -20.66
N LYS A 190 7.09 16.12 -20.12
CA LYS A 190 8.47 16.05 -20.62
C LYS A 190 9.07 14.66 -20.33
N PRO A 191 10.02 14.18 -21.15
CA PRO A 191 10.80 12.98 -20.83
C PRO A 191 11.41 13.06 -19.43
N GLY A 192 11.31 11.98 -18.65
CA GLY A 192 11.82 11.91 -17.28
C GLY A 192 10.87 12.44 -16.20
N VAL A 193 9.71 13.00 -16.58
CA VAL A 193 8.65 13.41 -15.63
C VAL A 193 7.54 12.36 -15.64
N ALA A 194 6.93 12.11 -14.47
CA ALA A 194 5.76 11.25 -14.37
C ALA A 194 4.64 11.76 -15.29
N HIS A 195 3.90 10.84 -15.92
CA HIS A 195 2.87 11.14 -16.89
C HIS A 195 1.75 12.01 -16.30
N ALA A 196 1.14 12.87 -17.13
CA ALA A 196 0.12 13.84 -16.70
C ALA A 196 -1.06 13.17 -15.98
N ALA A 197 -1.46 11.99 -16.46
CA ALA A 197 -2.56 11.21 -15.90
C ALA A 197 -2.25 10.51 -14.57
N THR A 198 -0.97 10.38 -14.17
CA THR A 198 -0.58 9.57 -12.99
C THR A 198 -1.31 10.00 -11.72
N ARG A 199 -1.37 11.30 -11.43
CA ARG A 199 -2.04 11.81 -10.22
C ARG A 199 -3.56 11.62 -10.23
N THR A 200 -4.17 11.77 -11.40
CA THR A 200 -5.62 11.56 -11.57
C THR A 200 -5.97 10.08 -11.37
N PHE A 201 -5.19 9.18 -11.98
CA PHE A 201 -5.40 7.74 -11.82
C PHE A 201 -5.15 7.28 -10.38
N GLN A 202 -4.12 7.82 -9.72
CA GLN A 202 -3.87 7.60 -8.30
C GLN A 202 -5.06 8.07 -7.44
N ALA A 203 -5.58 9.28 -7.68
CA ALA A 203 -6.71 9.80 -6.92
C ALA A 203 -7.96 8.93 -7.06
N LEU A 204 -8.28 8.51 -8.29
CA LEU A 204 -9.41 7.62 -8.56
C LEU A 204 -9.23 6.26 -7.89
N ARG A 205 -8.03 5.67 -7.97
CA ARG A 205 -7.69 4.41 -7.32
C ARG A 205 -7.91 4.48 -5.80
N ILE A 206 -7.38 5.52 -5.16
CA ILE A 206 -7.53 5.77 -3.73
C ILE A 206 -9.02 5.91 -3.35
N ALA A 207 -9.77 6.69 -4.13
CA ALA A 207 -11.20 6.91 -3.89
C ALA A 207 -12.04 5.64 -4.04
N VAL A 208 -11.75 4.82 -5.05
CA VAL A 208 -12.45 3.55 -5.30
C VAL A 208 -12.20 2.54 -4.17
N ASN A 209 -10.97 2.49 -3.66
CA ASN A 209 -10.54 1.42 -2.76
C ASN A 209 -10.47 1.82 -1.28
N GLY A 210 -10.83 3.06 -0.93
CA GLY A 210 -10.73 3.58 0.43
C GLY A 210 -9.33 3.43 1.03
N GLU A 211 -8.28 3.63 0.23
CA GLU A 211 -6.91 3.19 0.58
C GLU A 211 -6.38 3.84 1.87
N TYR A 212 -6.67 5.13 2.08
CA TYR A 212 -6.23 5.84 3.27
C TYR A 212 -6.99 5.41 4.53
N GLU A 213 -8.28 5.13 4.42
CA GLU A 213 -9.06 4.59 5.53
C GLU A 213 -8.58 3.17 5.88
N ALA A 214 -8.36 2.32 4.87
CA ALA A 214 -7.80 0.99 5.07
C ALA A 214 -6.42 1.05 5.73
N LEU A 215 -5.55 1.98 5.32
CA LEU A 215 -4.25 2.21 5.95
C LEU A 215 -4.39 2.61 7.41
N TRP A 216 -5.25 3.57 7.73
CA TRP A 216 -5.47 4.02 9.11
C TRP A 216 -5.93 2.86 10.00
N LEU A 217 -7.00 2.17 9.59
CA LEU A 217 -7.55 1.04 10.34
C LEU A 217 -6.56 -0.12 10.42
N GLY A 218 -5.80 -0.36 9.34
CA GLY A 218 -4.78 -1.40 9.27
C GLY A 218 -3.58 -1.17 10.16
N LEU A 219 -3.13 0.07 10.35
CA LEU A 219 -2.09 0.39 11.31
C LEU A 219 -2.54 0.07 12.74
N MET A 220 -3.78 0.43 13.09
CA MET A 220 -4.36 0.08 14.40
C MET A 220 -4.56 -1.43 14.56
N ALA A 221 -5.00 -2.12 13.50
CA ALA A 221 -5.14 -3.58 13.51
C ALA A 221 -3.78 -4.28 13.67
N ALA A 222 -2.73 -3.81 13.00
CA ALA A 222 -1.39 -4.36 13.15
C ALA A 222 -0.87 -4.25 14.60
N GLU A 223 -1.10 -3.12 15.26
CA GLU A 223 -0.74 -2.92 16.66
C GLU A 223 -1.43 -3.90 17.62
N ARG A 224 -2.71 -4.21 17.34
CA ARG A 224 -3.49 -5.20 18.10
C ARG A 224 -3.09 -6.64 17.79
N ALA A 225 -2.70 -6.93 16.54
CA ALA A 225 -2.33 -8.27 16.10
C ALA A 225 -0.95 -8.71 16.63
N LEU A 226 -0.01 -7.77 16.77
CA LEU A 226 1.37 -8.05 17.19
C LEU A 226 1.47 -8.38 18.68
N LYS A 227 2.24 -9.43 19.01
CA LYS A 227 2.68 -9.65 20.40
C LYS A 227 3.84 -8.70 20.76
N PRO A 228 4.14 -8.52 22.06
CA PRO A 228 5.34 -7.81 22.48
C PRO A 228 6.60 -8.37 21.83
N GLY A 229 7.47 -7.49 21.36
CA GLY A 229 8.67 -7.82 20.59
C GLY A 229 8.43 -8.04 19.09
N GLY A 230 7.17 -8.18 18.65
CA GLY A 230 6.81 -8.34 17.24
C GLY A 230 7.12 -7.11 16.40
N LYS A 231 7.29 -7.27 15.08
CA LYS A 231 7.75 -6.18 14.19
C LYS A 231 6.70 -5.78 13.16
N LEU A 232 6.39 -4.49 13.07
CA LEU A 232 5.58 -3.91 12.01
C LEU A 232 6.49 -3.27 10.97
N ALA A 233 6.48 -3.79 9.75
CA ALA A 233 7.19 -3.24 8.59
C ALA A 233 6.17 -2.72 7.57
N VAL A 234 6.28 -1.44 7.21
CA VAL A 234 5.37 -0.79 6.26
C VAL A 234 6.17 -0.17 5.12
N VAL A 235 5.87 -0.58 3.89
CA VAL A 235 6.40 -0.03 2.65
C VAL A 235 5.34 0.87 2.04
N THR A 236 5.73 2.12 1.72
CA THR A 236 4.85 3.17 1.19
C THR A 236 5.43 3.68 -0.13
N PHE A 237 4.60 4.12 -1.07
CA PHE A 237 5.08 4.58 -2.39
C PHE A 237 4.77 6.06 -2.66
N HIS A 238 3.95 6.68 -1.83
CA HIS A 238 3.67 8.11 -1.94
C HIS A 238 3.74 8.88 -0.62
N SER A 239 3.85 10.20 -0.78
CA SER A 239 4.03 11.21 0.27
C SER A 239 2.98 11.14 1.37
N VAL A 240 1.72 10.88 1.02
CA VAL A 240 0.60 10.86 1.96
C VAL A 240 0.64 9.62 2.85
N GLU A 241 0.82 8.42 2.28
CA GLU A 241 0.94 7.18 3.05
C GLU A 241 2.14 7.25 4.00
N ASP A 242 3.33 7.63 3.49
CA ASP A 242 4.54 7.78 4.30
C ASP A 242 4.33 8.77 5.45
N ARG A 243 3.55 9.85 5.22
CA ARG A 243 3.21 10.82 6.25
C ARG A 243 2.29 10.21 7.31
N MET A 244 1.27 9.45 6.91
CA MET A 244 0.35 8.77 7.82
C MET A 244 1.08 7.76 8.70
N VAL A 245 1.88 6.88 8.10
CA VAL A 245 2.69 5.89 8.84
C VAL A 245 3.68 6.59 9.77
N LYS A 246 4.34 7.65 9.30
CA LYS A 246 5.26 8.43 10.15
C LYS A 246 4.53 9.06 11.34
N ARG A 247 3.32 9.59 11.15
CA ARG A 247 2.55 10.22 12.24
C ARG A 247 2.05 9.19 13.24
N PHE A 248 1.56 8.05 12.76
CA PHE A 248 1.22 6.91 13.60
C PHE A 248 2.39 6.51 14.51
N PHE A 249 3.57 6.24 13.93
CA PHE A 249 4.77 5.93 14.73
C PHE A 249 5.28 7.07 15.62
N GLN A 250 4.90 8.33 15.39
CA GLN A 250 5.22 9.44 16.28
C GLN A 250 4.27 9.54 17.47
N LEU A 251 3.01 9.16 17.29
CA LEU A 251 1.99 9.17 18.34
C LEU A 251 2.09 7.93 19.23
N HIS A 252 2.38 6.78 18.62
CA HIS A 252 2.54 5.48 19.28
C HIS A 252 3.98 5.12 19.59
N GLY A 253 4.93 5.97 19.21
CA GLY A 253 6.35 5.83 19.53
C GLY A 253 6.76 6.63 20.75
N GLU A 254 7.87 6.24 21.37
CA GLU A 254 8.45 6.96 22.50
C GLU A 254 8.63 8.46 22.19
N LYS A 255 8.12 9.32 23.08
CA LYS A 255 8.39 10.75 23.03
C LYS A 255 9.80 11.00 23.53
N LYS A 256 10.55 11.88 22.84
CA LYS A 256 11.85 12.32 23.34
C LYS A 256 11.68 13.00 24.70
N LYS A 257 12.05 12.33 25.79
CA LYS A 257 12.41 13.01 27.03
C LYS A 257 13.81 13.59 26.86
N HIS A 258 13.98 14.86 27.24
CA HIS A 258 15.33 15.42 27.42
C HIS A 258 15.93 14.75 28.66
N VAL A 259 16.70 13.67 28.46
CA VAL A 259 17.31 12.95 29.59
C VAL A 259 18.47 13.79 30.14
N ASN A 260 18.35 14.21 31.40
CA ASN A 260 19.42 14.85 32.15
C ASN A 260 20.55 13.81 32.39
N ARG A 261 21.83 14.22 32.33
CA ARG A 261 23.01 13.32 32.34
C ARG A 261 23.18 12.44 33.59
N TYR A 262 22.24 12.48 34.53
CA TYR A 262 22.30 11.80 35.83
C TYR A 262 21.14 10.81 36.08
N ALA A 263 20.24 10.58 35.11
CA ALA A 263 19.16 9.61 35.29
C ALA A 263 19.70 8.18 35.19
N THR A 264 19.60 7.43 36.30
CA THR A 264 19.99 6.02 36.40
C THR A 264 18.74 5.20 36.67
N GLU A 265 17.83 5.13 35.72
CA GLU A 265 16.73 4.15 35.71
C GLU A 265 16.51 3.70 34.26
N VAL A 266 16.40 2.40 34.05
CA VAL A 266 15.91 1.85 32.79
C VAL A 266 14.43 2.18 32.75
N GLU A 267 14.05 3.29 32.11
CA GLU A 267 12.64 3.67 31.96
C GLU A 267 11.90 2.54 31.22
N ALA A 268 10.78 2.08 31.78
CA ALA A 268 9.87 1.18 31.08
C ALA A 268 9.36 1.85 29.80
N ALA A 269 9.11 1.08 28.75
CA ALA A 269 8.55 1.60 27.51
C ALA A 269 7.21 2.30 27.80
N GLU A 270 7.07 3.56 27.41
CA GLU A 270 5.86 4.38 27.66
C GLU A 270 4.91 4.41 26.46
N ALA A 271 5.28 3.76 25.35
CA ALA A 271 4.54 3.82 24.10
C ALA A 271 4.38 2.41 23.47
N PRO A 272 3.32 2.18 22.68
CA PRO A 272 3.06 0.87 22.06
C PRO A 272 4.14 0.37 21.09
N PHE A 273 4.95 1.28 20.55
CA PHE A 273 6.03 0.96 19.61
C PHE A 273 7.36 1.62 19.98
N GLU A 274 8.44 0.90 19.68
CA GLU A 274 9.79 1.43 19.53
C GLU A 274 10.12 1.53 18.03
N VAL A 275 10.39 2.74 17.55
CA VAL A 275 10.67 2.98 16.12
C VAL A 275 12.11 2.60 15.77
N LEU A 276 12.30 1.52 15.02
CA LEU A 276 13.62 1.01 14.63
C LEU A 276 14.24 1.88 13.52
N THR A 277 13.45 2.26 12.51
CA THR A 277 13.90 3.10 11.40
C THR A 277 13.54 4.57 11.62
N ARG A 278 14.43 5.35 12.26
CA ARG A 278 14.19 6.79 12.52
C ARG A 278 13.98 7.59 11.23
N LYS A 279 14.71 7.24 10.18
CA LYS A 279 14.49 7.71 8.81
C LYS A 279 13.96 6.54 8.01
N ALA A 280 13.05 6.81 7.06
CA ALA A 280 12.59 5.77 6.17
C ALA A 280 13.78 5.22 5.36
N VAL A 281 13.80 3.90 5.18
CA VAL A 281 14.77 3.20 4.35
C VAL A 281 14.25 3.24 2.91
N GLY A 282 15.07 3.73 1.98
CA GLY A 282 14.73 3.80 0.56
C GLY A 282 15.52 2.76 -0.24
N PRO A 283 15.21 2.60 -1.55
CA PRO A 283 15.96 1.71 -2.42
C PRO A 283 17.39 2.22 -2.62
N ASP A 284 18.34 1.31 -2.66
CA ASP A 284 19.73 1.61 -3.04
C ASP A 284 19.90 1.56 -4.58
N PRO A 285 21.06 1.96 -5.13
CA PRO A 285 21.28 1.94 -6.57
C PRO A 285 21.15 0.55 -7.22
N GLU A 286 21.43 -0.53 -6.49
CA GLU A 286 21.34 -1.90 -7.00
C GLU A 286 19.88 -2.35 -7.11
N GLU A 287 19.07 -2.03 -6.10
CA GLU A 287 17.61 -2.22 -6.13
C GLU A 287 16.98 -1.41 -7.27
N LEU A 288 17.38 -0.15 -7.47
CA LEU A 288 16.83 0.69 -8.54
C LEU A 288 17.17 0.17 -9.94
N ALA A 289 18.35 -0.44 -10.11
CA ALA A 289 18.76 -1.04 -11.37
C ALA A 289 17.96 -2.31 -11.68
N ARG A 290 17.67 -3.13 -10.67
CA ARG A 290 16.87 -4.37 -10.80
C ARG A 290 15.37 -4.11 -10.87
N ASN A 291 14.89 -3.11 -10.12
CA ASN A 291 13.48 -2.80 -9.93
C ASN A 291 13.22 -1.28 -9.96
N PRO A 292 13.05 -0.68 -11.15
CA PRO A 292 12.73 0.74 -11.27
C PRO A 292 11.44 1.17 -10.56
N ARG A 293 10.52 0.23 -10.25
CA ARG A 293 9.27 0.50 -9.52
C ARG A 293 9.53 0.84 -8.04
N ALA A 294 10.68 0.44 -7.49
CA ALA A 294 11.07 0.74 -6.11
C ALA A 294 11.41 2.22 -5.88
N ARG A 295 11.57 3.05 -6.93
CA ARG A 295 12.09 4.43 -6.84
C ARG A 295 11.48 5.31 -5.77
N SER A 296 10.18 5.20 -5.56
CA SER A 296 9.44 6.03 -4.60
C SER A 296 9.15 5.31 -3.28
N ALA A 297 9.60 4.06 -3.16
CA ALA A 297 9.33 3.22 -2.02
C ALA A 297 10.09 3.71 -0.78
N LYS A 298 9.42 3.63 0.36
CA LYS A 298 9.93 3.97 1.67
C LYS A 298 9.47 2.93 2.67
N LEU A 299 10.42 2.26 3.28
CA LEU A 299 10.21 1.31 4.37
C LEU A 299 10.31 2.03 5.73
N ARG A 300 9.36 1.74 6.61
CA ARG A 300 9.43 2.07 8.04
C ARG A 300 9.17 0.83 8.88
N VAL A 301 9.96 0.65 9.93
CA VAL A 301 9.87 -0.49 10.85
C VAL A 301 9.79 -0.02 12.29
N ALA A 302 8.89 -0.64 13.05
CA ALA A 302 8.76 -0.47 14.48
C ALA A 302 8.58 -1.82 15.19
N ARG A 303 9.02 -1.88 16.45
CA ARG A 303 8.89 -3.05 17.33
C ARG A 303 7.80 -2.80 18.37
N ARG A 304 6.88 -3.74 18.50
CA ARG A 304 5.79 -3.74 19.48
C ARG A 304 6.36 -3.87 20.90
N THR A 305 5.84 -3.08 21.83
CA THR A 305 6.21 -3.13 23.25
C THR A 305 5.16 -3.91 24.07
N GLU A 306 5.25 -3.85 25.40
CA GLU A 306 4.24 -4.41 26.31
C GLU A 306 3.03 -3.47 26.51
N ILE A 307 3.13 -2.20 26.11
CA ILE A 307 2.07 -1.20 26.34
C ILE A 307 0.83 -1.58 25.53
N PRO A 308 -0.40 -1.59 26.06
CA PRO A 308 -1.60 -1.93 25.29
C PRO A 308 -1.79 -1.07 24.05
N ALA A 309 -2.51 -1.62 23.06
CA ALA A 309 -2.78 -0.90 21.82
C ALA A 309 -3.56 0.40 22.10
N MET A 310 -3.22 1.48 21.39
CA MET A 310 -3.83 2.80 21.56
C MET A 310 -4.67 3.20 20.36
N GLU A 311 -5.86 3.75 20.62
CA GLU A 311 -6.69 4.36 19.59
C GLU A 311 -6.10 5.68 19.10
N VAL A 312 -6.28 5.97 17.81
CA VAL A 312 -5.90 7.25 17.19
C VAL A 312 -6.91 7.63 16.14
N SER A 313 -7.29 8.91 16.10
CA SER A 313 -8.19 9.40 15.07
C SER A 313 -7.49 9.56 13.71
N ALA A 314 -8.28 9.52 12.64
CA ALA A 314 -7.80 9.76 11.28
C ALA A 314 -7.08 11.13 11.13
N ASP A 315 -7.59 12.17 11.80
CA ASP A 315 -7.03 13.52 11.75
C ASP A 315 -5.65 13.59 12.40
N GLU A 316 -5.44 12.87 13.51
CA GLU A 316 -4.17 12.85 14.24
C GLU A 316 -3.03 12.23 13.42
N ILE A 317 -3.34 11.24 12.56
CA ILE A 317 -2.37 10.68 11.61
C ILE A 317 -2.30 11.45 10.28
N ALA A 318 -2.97 12.61 10.18
CA ALA A 318 -3.04 13.43 8.98
C ALA A 318 -3.63 12.68 7.76
N MET A 319 -4.62 11.82 7.97
CA MET A 319 -5.38 11.19 6.90
C MET A 319 -6.17 12.27 6.14
N PRO A 320 -6.04 12.35 4.80
CA PRO A 320 -6.87 13.26 4.03
C PRO A 320 -8.34 12.80 4.01
N SER A 321 -9.26 13.72 4.25
CA SER A 321 -10.70 13.49 4.18
C SER A 321 -11.36 14.38 3.13
N LEU A 322 -12.38 13.84 2.44
CA LEU A 322 -13.26 14.63 1.60
C LEU A 322 -14.29 15.31 2.49
N LYS A 323 -14.52 16.61 2.31
CA LYS A 323 -15.55 17.32 3.09
C LYS A 323 -16.93 16.76 2.75
N GLY A 324 -17.74 16.47 3.77
CA GLY A 324 -19.14 16.06 3.60
C GLY A 324 -19.38 14.58 3.30
N ARG A 325 -18.41 13.72 3.60
CA ARG A 325 -18.61 12.27 3.77
C ARG A 325 -18.23 11.85 5.18
#